data_AF-A0A1G2QQ48-F1
#
_entry.id   AF-A0A1G2QQ48-F1
#
_cell.length_a   1.000
_cell.length_b   1.000
_cell.length_c   1.000
_cell.angle_alpha   90.00
_cell.angle_beta   90.00
_cell.angle_gamma   90.00
#
_symmetry.space_group_name_H-M   'P 1'
#
loop_
_entity.id
_entity.type
_entity.pdbx_description
1 polymer ?
#
loop_
_entity_poly.entity_id
_entity_poly.type
_entity_poly.pdbx_seq_one_letter_code
_entity_poly.pdbx_strand_id
1 'polypeptide(L)'
;MPINPKLVDLVAQHDWDAEYAHYIGGLNFENEEIRALAMMMVGLDTQEERLALWAEMGAIPNFAAAIGQDEDDNPIPHQDIVNLANPYYVGFGNPNAEILIIGKEKAFDLVSRETPGNNGRNYIDKLFMESINNYFDWKSIISHKYNSAHEFCAVYPFKNGFYTHRYQQNQVFVTPGARHTHTWGVCERLINYVTGNNYRYERDVDDYPNSFYSKCFTTEINHMPSKYSPGGDLALDPRWPHRRSFLCNDRGFPGFDLYSKFLKTFPITVMGAKDYAAHINMNHLFNDVHVQRQQAFLSPQRWGPLPQRRRLARQSVDFYEGTGRLVAVIGQLSGRNRNLNDNTNTPPRDPLKNLAAAINYYKQHGHINIPALVAQGVIYL
;
A
#
# COMPACT_ATOMS: atom_id res chain seq x y z
N MET A 1 12.55 -2.83 18.03
CA MET A 1 13.30 -2.74 16.76
C MET A 1 13.70 -1.28 16.58
N PRO A 2 14.96 -0.94 16.29
CA PRO A 2 15.34 0.45 16.01
C PRO A 2 14.60 0.96 14.77
N ILE A 3 14.14 2.21 14.76
CA ILE A 3 13.45 2.81 13.60
C ILE A 3 14.49 3.42 12.65
N ASN A 4 14.25 3.29 11.34
CA ASN A 4 15.07 3.87 10.29
C ASN A 4 15.26 5.38 10.53
N PRO A 5 16.51 5.88 10.66
CA PRO A 5 16.75 7.32 10.85
C PRO A 5 16.16 8.20 9.76
N LYS A 6 16.06 7.73 8.50
CA LYS A 6 15.40 8.49 7.41
C LYS A 6 13.91 8.59 7.58
N LEU A 7 13.28 7.60 8.20
CA LEU A 7 11.88 7.69 8.60
C LEU A 7 11.70 8.62 9.79
N VAL A 8 12.62 8.58 10.76
CA VAL A 8 12.64 9.56 11.87
C VAL A 8 12.76 10.97 11.34
N ASP A 9 13.70 11.22 10.44
CA ASP A 9 13.90 12.51 9.77
C ASP A 9 12.61 12.95 9.04
N LEU A 10 12.02 12.05 8.25
CA LEU A 10 10.75 12.31 7.56
C LEU A 10 9.65 12.78 8.52
N VAL A 11 9.46 12.07 9.63
CA VAL A 11 8.34 12.31 10.55
C VAL A 11 8.62 13.48 11.50
N ALA A 12 9.89 13.73 11.86
CA ALA A 12 10.25 14.74 12.85
C ALA A 12 10.58 16.11 12.24
N GLN A 13 11.09 16.16 11.01
CA GLN A 13 11.59 17.41 10.41
C GLN A 13 10.52 18.21 9.65
N HIS A 14 9.30 17.69 9.55
CA HIS A 14 8.23 18.34 8.80
C HIS A 14 6.87 18.15 9.48
N ASP A 15 6.06 19.21 9.48
CA ASP A 15 4.74 19.20 10.11
C ASP A 15 3.67 18.71 9.13
N TRP A 16 3.61 17.38 8.96
CA TRP A 16 2.63 16.76 8.07
C TRP A 16 1.19 16.89 8.56
N ASP A 17 0.97 17.15 9.86
CA ASP A 17 -0.36 17.48 10.38
C ASP A 17 -0.77 18.86 9.81
N ALA A 18 0.08 19.88 9.86
CA ALA A 18 -0.19 21.17 9.24
C ALA A 18 -0.43 21.08 7.71
N GLU A 19 0.38 20.30 6.99
CA GLU A 19 0.18 20.09 5.54
C GLU A 19 -1.14 19.38 5.25
N TYR A 20 -1.52 18.40 6.07
CA TYR A 20 -2.78 17.69 5.90
C TYR A 20 -3.98 18.60 6.22
N ALA A 21 -3.88 19.43 7.27
CA ALA A 21 -4.90 20.45 7.55
C ALA A 21 -5.02 21.47 6.41
N HIS A 22 -3.90 21.91 5.83
CA HIS A 22 -3.90 22.80 4.66
C HIS A 22 -4.56 22.14 3.45
N TYR A 23 -4.24 20.87 3.19
CA TYR A 23 -4.88 20.07 2.14
C TYR A 23 -6.39 20.00 2.33
N ILE A 24 -6.88 19.62 3.52
CA ILE A 24 -8.32 19.57 3.82
C ILE A 24 -8.99 20.94 3.68
N GLY A 25 -8.35 22.00 4.15
CA GLY A 25 -8.85 23.37 4.04
C GLY A 25 -8.98 23.88 2.59
N GLY A 26 -8.18 23.32 1.68
CA GLY A 26 -8.22 23.65 0.24
C GLY A 26 -9.24 22.85 -0.58
N LEU A 27 -9.90 21.85 0.01
CA LEU A 27 -10.91 21.04 -0.69
C LEU A 27 -12.31 21.64 -0.52
N ASN A 28 -13.17 21.38 -1.52
CA ASN A 28 -14.59 21.69 -1.44
C ASN A 28 -15.32 20.54 -0.72
N PHE A 29 -15.90 20.85 0.44
CA PHE A 29 -16.77 19.95 1.19
C PHE A 29 -18.21 20.42 1.04
N GLU A 30 -19.14 19.50 0.81
CA GLU A 30 -20.58 19.83 0.84
C GLU A 30 -21.06 19.94 2.29
N ASN A 31 -20.52 19.09 3.17
CA ASN A 31 -20.76 19.08 4.59
C ASN A 31 -19.60 19.75 5.34
N GLU A 32 -19.83 21.01 5.72
CA GLU A 32 -18.89 21.83 6.48
C GLU A 32 -18.59 21.31 7.89
N GLU A 33 -19.51 20.54 8.48
CA GLU A 33 -19.30 19.89 9.78
C GLU A 33 -18.25 18.78 9.67
N ILE A 34 -18.29 17.96 8.61
CA ILE A 34 -17.26 16.95 8.32
C ILE A 34 -15.89 17.63 8.18
N ARG A 35 -15.81 18.73 7.42
CA ARG A 35 -14.56 19.49 7.23
C ARG A 35 -14.03 20.02 8.56
N ALA A 36 -14.88 20.64 9.37
CA ALA A 36 -14.50 21.20 10.66
C ALA A 36 -13.97 20.12 11.62
N LEU A 37 -14.69 19.00 11.77
CA LEU A 37 -14.25 17.87 12.59
C LEU A 37 -12.93 17.29 12.07
N ALA A 38 -12.75 17.16 10.75
CA ALA A 38 -11.51 16.67 10.16
C ALA A 38 -10.33 17.60 10.48
N MET A 39 -10.51 18.91 10.35
CA MET A 39 -9.47 19.89 10.70
C MET A 39 -9.12 19.87 12.20
N MET A 40 -10.13 19.75 13.07
CA MET A 40 -9.90 19.62 14.52
C MET A 40 -9.13 18.34 14.84
N MET A 41 -9.45 17.22 14.18
CA MET A 41 -8.81 15.92 14.41
C MET A 41 -7.30 15.95 14.17
N VAL A 42 -6.87 16.70 13.16
CA VAL A 42 -5.45 16.81 12.79
C VAL A 42 -4.62 17.49 13.88
N GLY A 43 -5.23 18.40 14.67
CA GLY A 43 -4.57 19.08 15.77
C GLY A 43 -4.50 18.28 17.08
N LEU A 44 -5.07 17.08 17.13
CA LEU A 44 -5.09 16.25 18.35
C LEU A 44 -3.82 15.44 18.50
N ASP A 45 -3.33 15.37 19.75
CA ASP A 45 -2.06 14.74 20.12
C ASP A 45 -2.20 13.29 20.60
N THR A 46 -3.43 12.80 20.79
CA THR A 46 -3.69 11.42 21.24
C THR A 46 -4.55 10.64 20.25
N GLN A 47 -4.34 9.32 20.21
CA GLN A 47 -5.14 8.43 19.37
C GLN A 47 -6.58 8.35 19.87
N GLU A 48 -6.78 8.37 21.19
CA GLU A 48 -8.07 8.32 21.84
C GLU A 48 -8.95 9.52 21.47
N GLU A 49 -8.40 10.74 21.49
CA GLU A 49 -9.14 11.94 21.08
C GLU A 49 -9.47 11.90 19.58
N ARG A 50 -8.53 11.46 18.74
CA ARG A 50 -8.76 11.30 17.29
C ARG A 50 -9.86 10.28 17.01
N LEU A 51 -9.87 9.15 17.72
CA LEU A 51 -10.91 8.13 17.62
C LEU A 51 -12.28 8.64 18.10
N ALA A 52 -12.31 9.42 19.19
CA ALA A 52 -13.55 10.02 19.67
C ALA A 52 -14.16 10.98 18.63
N LEU A 53 -13.32 11.82 18.01
CA LEU A 53 -13.76 12.76 16.99
C LEU A 53 -14.15 12.06 15.68
N TRP A 54 -13.46 10.97 15.33
CA TRP A 54 -13.84 10.09 14.22
C TRP A 54 -15.22 9.46 14.45
N ALA A 55 -15.51 9.00 15.66
CA ALA A 55 -16.81 8.46 16.02
C ALA A 55 -17.92 9.52 15.96
N GLU A 56 -17.64 10.76 16.39
CA GLU A 56 -18.55 11.90 16.26
C GLU A 56 -18.85 12.20 14.79
N MET A 57 -17.83 12.23 13.94
CA MET A 57 -17.99 12.42 12.49
C MET A 57 -18.82 11.29 11.87
N GLY A 58 -18.63 10.05 12.34
CA GLY A 58 -19.43 8.88 11.96
C GLY A 58 -20.91 8.96 12.32
N ALA A 59 -21.28 9.82 13.29
CA ALA A 59 -22.67 10.05 13.69
C ALA A 59 -23.38 11.11 12.84
N ILE A 60 -22.66 11.83 11.98
CA ILE A 60 -23.25 12.80 11.05
C ILE A 60 -24.20 12.06 10.10
N PRO A 61 -25.45 12.54 9.91
CA PRO A 61 -26.38 11.96 8.96
C PRO A 61 -25.74 11.82 7.58
N ASN A 62 -25.87 10.63 6.99
CA ASN A 62 -25.32 10.30 5.67
C ASN A 62 -23.79 10.30 5.54
N PHE A 63 -23.03 10.37 6.65
CA PHE A 63 -21.56 10.29 6.62
C PHE A 63 -21.05 9.11 5.77
N ALA A 64 -21.60 7.93 6.01
CA ALA A 64 -21.25 6.70 5.29
C ALA A 64 -22.17 6.39 4.09
N ALA A 65 -23.14 7.26 3.79
CA ALA A 65 -24.15 6.95 2.79
C ALA A 65 -23.56 7.04 1.37
N ALA A 66 -24.00 6.11 0.52
CA ALA A 66 -23.76 6.24 -0.90
C ALA A 66 -24.66 7.35 -1.47
N ILE A 67 -24.09 8.21 -2.31
CA ILE A 67 -24.81 9.30 -2.99
C ILE A 67 -25.43 8.87 -4.34
N GLY A 68 -25.14 7.65 -4.79
CA GLY A 68 -25.63 7.12 -6.06
C GLY A 68 -25.05 5.75 -6.38
N GLN A 69 -25.14 5.36 -7.66
CA GLN A 69 -24.52 4.17 -8.22
C GLN A 69 -23.70 4.54 -9.47
N ASP A 70 -22.59 3.84 -9.73
CA ASP A 70 -21.79 3.97 -10.95
C ASP A 70 -22.39 3.18 -12.12
N GLU A 71 -21.71 3.18 -13.28
CA GLU A 71 -22.15 2.50 -14.49
C GLU A 71 -22.26 0.96 -14.35
N ASP A 72 -21.64 0.40 -13.32
CA ASP A 72 -21.64 -1.01 -12.97
C ASP A 72 -22.58 -1.30 -11.76
N ASP A 73 -23.50 -0.39 -11.44
CA ASP A 73 -24.42 -0.42 -10.29
C ASP A 73 -23.74 -0.43 -8.90
N ASN A 74 -22.44 -0.13 -8.81
CA ASN A 74 -21.75 -0.07 -7.53
C ASN A 74 -22.07 1.24 -6.81
N PRO A 75 -22.24 1.24 -5.48
CA PRO A 75 -22.53 2.47 -4.77
C PRO A 75 -21.36 3.47 -4.85
N ILE A 76 -21.66 4.76 -4.93
CA ILE A 76 -20.66 5.84 -4.96
C ILE A 76 -20.59 6.50 -3.57
N PRO A 77 -19.42 6.57 -2.92
CA PRO A 77 -19.28 7.23 -1.62
C PRO A 77 -19.52 8.73 -1.75
N HIS A 78 -19.99 9.34 -0.67
CA HIS A 78 -20.01 10.78 -0.57
C HIS A 78 -18.60 11.36 -0.77
N GLN A 79 -18.48 12.38 -1.62
CA GLN A 79 -17.17 12.93 -2.03
C GLN A 79 -16.39 13.47 -0.82
N ASP A 80 -17.06 14.09 0.15
CA ASP A 80 -16.46 14.54 1.41
C ASP A 80 -15.67 13.44 2.13
N ILE A 81 -16.13 12.19 2.11
CA ILE A 81 -15.41 11.07 2.74
C ILE A 81 -14.16 10.72 1.95
N VAL A 82 -14.26 10.70 0.62
CA VAL A 82 -13.10 10.48 -0.25
C VAL A 82 -12.05 11.58 -0.05
N ASN A 83 -12.50 12.83 0.15
CA ASN A 83 -11.66 13.99 0.39
C ASN A 83 -10.83 13.86 1.69
N LEU A 84 -11.29 13.07 2.67
CA LEU A 84 -10.53 12.76 3.88
C LEU A 84 -9.38 11.78 3.66
N ALA A 85 -9.13 11.27 2.44
CA ALA A 85 -7.94 10.47 2.20
C ALA A 85 -6.67 11.33 2.35
N ASN A 86 -5.75 10.94 3.22
CA ASN A 86 -4.53 11.68 3.49
C ASN A 86 -3.43 11.40 2.42
N PRO A 87 -3.01 12.40 1.62
CA PRO A 87 -1.94 12.23 0.63
C PRO A 87 -0.55 11.99 1.24
N TYR A 88 -0.35 12.36 2.51
CA TYR A 88 0.93 12.34 3.21
C TYR A 88 1.13 11.08 4.07
N TYR A 89 0.27 10.07 3.95
CA TYR A 89 0.47 8.80 4.65
C TYR A 89 1.79 8.14 4.21
N VAL A 90 2.47 7.49 5.15
CA VAL A 90 3.84 6.97 4.97
C VAL A 90 3.82 5.53 4.45
N GLY A 91 2.97 4.66 5.00
CA GLY A 91 2.93 3.23 4.69
C GLY A 91 3.00 2.34 5.93
N PHE A 92 3.29 1.06 5.72
CA PHE A 92 3.17 0.00 6.74
C PHE A 92 4.36 -0.97 6.74
N GLY A 93 4.57 -1.67 7.85
CA GLY A 93 5.56 -2.72 7.99
C GLY A 93 6.90 -2.26 8.54
N ASN A 94 7.95 -3.03 8.25
CA ASN A 94 9.29 -2.79 8.78
C ASN A 94 10.05 -1.71 7.97
N PRO A 95 10.33 -0.53 8.54
CA PRO A 95 11.06 0.54 7.84
C PRO A 95 12.55 0.24 7.58
N ASN A 96 13.08 -0.84 8.15
CA ASN A 96 14.43 -1.35 7.93
C ASN A 96 14.44 -2.61 7.06
N ALA A 97 13.31 -2.98 6.44
CA ALA A 97 13.27 -4.17 5.60
C ALA A 97 14.16 -4.03 4.35
N GLU A 98 14.57 -5.17 3.78
CA GLU A 98 15.24 -5.20 2.47
C GLU A 98 14.27 -4.89 1.32
N ILE A 99 12.97 -5.15 1.51
CA ILE A 99 11.98 -5.15 0.43
C ILE A 99 10.95 -4.05 0.67
N LEU A 100 10.82 -3.13 -0.29
CA LEU A 100 9.73 -2.17 -0.40
C LEU A 100 8.71 -2.67 -1.42
N ILE A 101 7.44 -2.66 -1.06
CA ILE A 101 6.34 -2.92 -1.99
C ILE A 101 5.57 -1.62 -2.20
N ILE A 102 5.44 -1.17 -3.44
CA ILE A 102 4.65 0.00 -3.80
C ILE A 102 3.47 -0.49 -4.63
N GLY A 103 2.28 -0.51 -4.04
CA GLY A 103 1.06 -0.81 -4.78
C GLY A 103 0.51 0.43 -5.50
N LYS A 104 -0.64 0.24 -6.14
CA LYS A 104 -1.31 1.29 -6.91
C LYS A 104 -2.11 2.24 -6.01
N GLU A 105 -2.88 1.71 -5.05
CA GLU A 105 -3.94 2.39 -4.32
C GLU A 105 -4.43 1.54 -3.14
N LYS A 106 -5.04 2.17 -2.13
CA LYS A 106 -5.51 1.47 -0.93
C LYS A 106 -6.70 0.55 -1.27
N ALA A 107 -6.68 -0.69 -0.78
CA ALA A 107 -7.59 -1.74 -1.23
C ALA A 107 -8.92 -1.86 -0.42
N PHE A 108 -9.38 -0.80 0.24
CA PHE A 108 -10.63 -0.78 0.99
C PHE A 108 -11.76 -0.06 0.24
N ASP A 109 -13.00 -0.47 0.52
CA ASP A 109 -14.22 -0.07 -0.17
C ASP A 109 -15.11 0.78 0.76
N LEU A 110 -15.10 2.11 0.58
CA LEU A 110 -15.81 3.07 1.42
C LEU A 110 -17.35 2.88 1.45
N VAL A 111 -17.92 2.12 0.51
CA VAL A 111 -19.38 1.91 0.40
C VAL A 111 -19.81 0.45 0.46
N SER A 112 -18.88 -0.46 0.79
CA SER A 112 -19.20 -1.89 0.82
C SER A 112 -20.42 -2.17 1.69
N ARG A 113 -21.45 -2.78 1.08
CA ARG A 113 -22.66 -3.29 1.76
C ARG A 113 -22.41 -4.60 2.53
N GLU A 114 -21.23 -5.22 2.41
CA GLU A 114 -20.92 -6.42 3.19
C GLU A 114 -20.86 -6.03 4.66
N THR A 115 -21.79 -6.60 5.42
CA THR A 115 -22.00 -6.39 6.85
C THR A 115 -20.66 -6.38 7.59
N PRO A 116 -20.40 -5.39 8.47
CA PRO A 116 -19.20 -5.39 9.30
C PRO A 116 -19.08 -6.76 9.97
N GLY A 117 -17.99 -7.47 9.68
CA GLY A 117 -17.77 -8.79 10.26
C GLY A 117 -17.57 -8.64 11.76
N ASN A 118 -18.64 -8.82 12.54
CA ASN A 118 -18.76 -9.03 13.99
C ASN A 118 -17.89 -8.27 15.02
N ASN A 119 -17.00 -7.39 14.60
CA ASN A 119 -16.22 -6.48 15.44
C ASN A 119 -16.55 -5.01 15.11
N GLY A 120 -17.66 -4.76 14.41
CA GLY A 120 -18.24 -3.42 14.22
C GLY A 120 -17.43 -2.44 13.36
N ARG A 121 -16.27 -2.81 12.80
CA ARG A 121 -15.46 -1.89 12.01
C ARG A 121 -15.89 -1.84 10.56
N ASN A 122 -16.38 -0.69 10.13
CA ASN A 122 -16.77 -0.42 8.76
C ASN A 122 -15.51 -0.18 7.91
N TYR A 123 -15.60 -0.36 6.58
CA TYR A 123 -14.50 -0.02 5.68
C TYR A 123 -14.09 1.47 5.74
N ILE A 124 -15.00 2.31 6.22
CA ILE A 124 -14.74 3.69 6.59
C ILE A 124 -13.70 3.80 7.70
N ASP A 125 -13.70 2.92 8.71
CA ASP A 125 -12.66 2.93 9.74
C ASP A 125 -11.27 2.60 9.16
N LYS A 126 -11.19 1.85 8.05
CA LYS A 126 -9.92 1.66 7.35
C LYS A 126 -9.42 2.94 6.69
N LEU A 127 -10.31 3.84 6.26
CA LEU A 127 -9.89 5.18 5.84
C LEU A 127 -9.18 5.91 6.96
N PHE A 128 -9.76 5.86 8.16
CA PHE A 128 -9.14 6.47 9.33
C PHE A 128 -7.81 5.80 9.69
N MET A 129 -7.79 4.48 9.91
CA MET A 129 -6.60 3.76 10.35
C MET A 129 -5.48 3.72 9.29
N GLU A 130 -5.81 3.36 8.04
CA GLU A 130 -4.82 3.14 6.99
C GLU A 130 -4.44 4.43 6.23
N SER A 131 -5.26 5.48 6.27
CA SER A 131 -5.00 6.73 5.55
C SER A 131 -4.76 7.90 6.51
N ILE A 132 -5.79 8.31 7.26
CA ILE A 132 -5.78 9.54 8.05
C ILE A 132 -4.75 9.46 9.18
N ASN A 133 -4.79 8.39 9.97
CA ASN A 133 -4.00 8.24 11.19
C ASN A 133 -2.60 7.67 10.96
N ASN A 134 -2.29 7.21 9.75
CA ASN A 134 -1.02 6.50 9.48
C ASN A 134 0.22 7.34 9.82
N TYR A 135 0.21 8.64 9.53
CA TYR A 135 1.30 9.54 9.92
C TYR A 135 1.44 9.66 11.44
N PHE A 136 0.31 9.85 12.12
CA PHE A 136 0.25 9.93 13.59
C PHE A 136 0.74 8.64 14.26
N ASP A 137 0.39 7.48 13.70
CA ASP A 137 0.90 6.19 14.18
C ASP A 137 2.44 6.17 14.15
N TRP A 138 3.06 6.59 13.04
CA TRP A 138 4.52 6.67 12.94
C TRP A 138 5.13 7.66 13.94
N LYS A 139 4.52 8.84 14.12
CA LYS A 139 4.93 9.82 15.15
C LYS A 139 4.90 9.22 16.55
N SER A 140 3.85 8.45 16.86
CA SER A 140 3.69 7.75 18.15
C SER A 140 4.70 6.62 18.34
N ILE A 141 4.97 5.84 17.28
CA ILE A 141 5.99 4.77 17.28
C ILE A 141 7.39 5.35 17.52
N ILE A 142 7.76 6.40 16.79
CA ILE A 142 9.09 7.03 16.88
C ILE A 142 9.31 7.68 18.24
N SER A 143 8.29 8.35 18.77
CA SER A 143 8.36 8.99 20.09
C SER A 143 8.29 8.01 21.26
N HIS A 144 8.19 6.69 21.00
CA HIS A 144 8.00 5.64 22.01
C HIS A 144 6.74 5.84 22.88
N LYS A 145 5.80 6.66 22.41
CA LYS A 145 4.49 6.87 23.05
C LYS A 145 3.44 5.87 22.58
N TYR A 146 3.84 4.88 21.78
CA TYR A 146 2.92 3.88 21.25
C TYR A 146 2.32 3.03 22.39
N ASN A 147 1.01 3.17 22.58
CA ASN A 147 0.26 2.31 23.49
C ASN A 147 -0.07 1.00 22.79
N SER A 148 0.47 -0.11 23.30
CA SER A 148 0.23 -1.44 22.72
C SER A 148 -1.23 -1.88 22.83
N ALA A 149 -2.10 -1.18 23.54
CA ALA A 149 -3.53 -1.51 23.65
C ALA A 149 -4.32 -1.39 22.34
N HIS A 150 -3.82 -0.68 21.32
CA HIS A 150 -4.56 -0.47 20.07
C HIS A 150 -4.46 -1.66 19.10
N GLU A 151 -5.57 -1.96 18.40
CA GLU A 151 -5.69 -3.06 17.43
C GLU A 151 -4.99 -2.81 16.09
N PHE A 152 -4.53 -1.60 15.82
CA PHE A 152 -3.84 -1.23 14.58
C PHE A 152 -2.55 -0.49 14.90
N CYS A 153 -1.49 -0.82 14.15
CA CYS A 153 -0.18 -0.20 14.25
C CYS A 153 0.43 -0.07 12.87
N ALA A 154 1.06 1.05 12.51
CA ALA A 154 1.70 1.16 11.19
C ALA A 154 2.78 0.08 10.94
N VAL A 155 3.51 -0.37 11.98
CA VAL A 155 4.50 -1.47 11.89
C VAL A 155 3.83 -2.82 11.64
N TYR A 156 2.66 -3.02 12.24
CA TYR A 156 1.91 -4.26 12.19
C TYR A 156 0.41 -3.95 12.20
N PRO A 157 -0.19 -3.63 11.04
CA PRO A 157 -1.53 -3.02 10.96
C PRO A 157 -2.66 -3.92 11.45
N PHE A 158 -2.38 -5.14 11.90
CA PHE A 158 -3.39 -6.08 12.35
C PHE A 158 -2.97 -6.79 13.63
N LYS A 159 -3.09 -6.10 14.77
CA LYS A 159 -3.09 -6.75 16.07
C LYS A 159 -4.46 -7.45 16.22
N ASN A 160 -4.47 -8.78 16.09
CA ASN A 160 -5.59 -9.72 16.27
C ASN A 160 -6.28 -10.30 15.02
N GLY A 161 -5.68 -10.15 13.83
CA GLY A 161 -6.08 -10.89 12.62
C GLY A 161 -7.48 -10.57 12.08
N PHE A 162 -7.64 -10.59 10.77
CA PHE A 162 -8.98 -10.79 10.23
C PHE A 162 -9.33 -12.26 10.51
N TYR A 163 -10.16 -12.53 11.50
CA TYR A 163 -11.01 -13.72 11.40
C TYR A 163 -12.19 -13.32 10.54
N THR A 164 -12.27 -13.83 9.31
CA THR A 164 -13.53 -13.72 8.58
C THR A 164 -14.50 -14.68 9.25
N HIS A 165 -15.39 -14.14 10.08
CA HIS A 165 -16.56 -14.89 10.57
C HIS A 165 -17.49 -15.08 9.38
N ARG A 166 -17.54 -16.30 8.83
CA ARG A 166 -18.61 -16.66 7.88
C ARG A 166 -19.77 -17.22 8.67
N TYR A 167 -20.92 -16.58 8.52
CA TYR A 167 -22.20 -17.12 8.98
C TYR A 167 -22.80 -17.94 7.85
N GLN A 168 -22.81 -19.26 8.02
CA GLN A 168 -23.64 -20.16 7.21
C GLN A 168 -24.58 -20.89 8.16
N GLN A 169 -25.90 -20.77 7.93
CA GLN A 169 -26.92 -21.57 8.62
C GLN A 169 -26.78 -21.58 10.16
N ASN A 170 -26.67 -20.41 10.79
CA ASN A 170 -26.50 -20.25 12.25
C ASN A 170 -25.23 -20.90 12.85
N GLN A 171 -24.23 -21.23 12.04
CA GLN A 171 -22.91 -21.67 12.51
C GLN A 171 -21.84 -20.62 12.17
N VAL A 172 -20.97 -20.34 13.14
CA VAL A 172 -19.82 -19.43 13.01
C VAL A 172 -18.63 -20.24 12.47
N PHE A 173 -18.28 -20.03 11.21
CA PHE A 173 -17.03 -20.57 10.66
C PHE A 173 -15.95 -19.50 10.79
N VAL A 174 -15.05 -19.71 11.75
CA VAL A 174 -13.80 -18.94 11.86
C VAL A 174 -12.87 -19.44 10.77
N THR A 175 -12.80 -18.71 9.65
CA THR A 175 -11.83 -19.01 8.60
C THR A 175 -10.62 -18.10 8.80
N PRO A 176 -9.37 -18.62 8.78
CA PRO A 176 -8.17 -17.79 8.69
C PRO A 176 -8.36 -16.75 7.58
N GLY A 177 -8.48 -15.48 7.98
CA GLY A 177 -9.00 -14.41 7.15
C GLY A 177 -7.93 -13.67 6.39
N ALA A 178 -7.68 -14.14 5.18
CA ALA A 178 -7.77 -13.40 3.94
C ALA A 178 -7.61 -14.46 2.86
N ARG A 179 -8.45 -14.37 1.82
CA ARG A 179 -8.22 -15.19 0.64
C ARG A 179 -6.81 -14.87 0.12
N HIS A 180 -6.05 -15.88 -0.31
CA HIS A 180 -4.72 -15.73 -0.94
C HIS A 180 -4.66 -14.77 -2.15
N THR A 181 -5.80 -14.18 -2.52
CA THR A 181 -6.03 -13.21 -3.59
C THR A 181 -6.03 -11.75 -3.14
N HIS A 182 -6.05 -11.44 -1.84
CA HIS A 182 -5.96 -10.05 -1.35
C HIS A 182 -4.51 -9.53 -1.47
N THR A 183 -4.34 -8.20 -1.55
CA THR A 183 -3.03 -7.54 -1.70
C THR A 183 -2.00 -8.02 -0.67
N TRP A 184 -2.39 -8.16 0.59
CA TRP A 184 -1.52 -8.67 1.64
C TRP A 184 -1.12 -10.14 1.44
N GLY A 185 -2.05 -11.02 1.04
CA GLY A 185 -1.76 -12.41 0.73
C GLY A 185 -0.84 -12.57 -0.50
N VAL A 186 -0.93 -11.65 -1.46
CA VAL A 186 0.01 -11.57 -2.58
C VAL A 186 1.40 -11.15 -2.10
N CYS A 187 1.48 -10.13 -1.24
CA CYS A 187 2.76 -9.69 -0.66
C CYS A 187 3.42 -10.81 0.13
N GLU A 188 2.67 -11.48 1.01
CA GLU A 188 3.16 -12.65 1.77
C GLU A 188 3.77 -13.71 0.84
N ARG A 189 3.04 -14.10 -0.23
CA ARG A 189 3.53 -15.11 -1.17
C ARG A 189 4.81 -14.68 -1.88
N LEU A 190 4.87 -13.43 -2.33
CA LEU A 190 6.08 -12.88 -2.96
C LEU A 190 7.27 -12.93 -1.99
N ILE A 191 7.08 -12.45 -0.76
CA ILE A 191 8.12 -12.43 0.27
C ILE A 191 8.57 -13.86 0.59
N ASN A 192 7.65 -14.81 0.74
CA ASN A 192 7.97 -16.22 0.97
C ASN A 192 8.77 -16.83 -0.19
N TYR A 193 8.46 -16.50 -1.45
CA TYR A 193 9.26 -16.94 -2.59
C TYR A 193 10.64 -16.30 -2.66
N VAL A 194 10.77 -15.01 -2.34
CA VAL A 194 12.07 -14.33 -2.34
C VAL A 194 12.96 -14.87 -1.23
N THR A 195 12.41 -15.05 -0.03
CA THR A 195 13.18 -15.42 1.17
C THR A 195 13.36 -16.92 1.37
N GLY A 196 12.55 -17.76 0.71
CA GLY A 196 12.52 -19.20 0.94
C GLY A 196 11.90 -19.61 2.28
N ASN A 197 11.23 -18.68 2.97
CA ASN A 197 10.62 -18.90 4.28
C ASN A 197 9.09 -19.00 4.18
N ASN A 198 8.44 -19.25 5.31
CA ASN A 198 6.99 -19.39 5.43
C ASN A 198 6.42 -18.37 6.43
N TYR A 199 6.59 -17.08 6.13
CA TYR A 199 6.00 -15.99 6.89
C TYR A 199 4.49 -15.95 6.68
N ARG A 200 3.77 -15.39 7.66
CA ARG A 200 2.32 -15.24 7.61
C ARG A 200 1.89 -13.82 7.92
N TYR A 201 0.84 -13.30 7.30
CA TYR A 201 0.26 -12.02 7.76
C TYR A 201 -0.63 -12.17 8.99
N GLU A 202 -1.33 -13.30 9.15
CA GLU A 202 -2.24 -13.59 10.28
C GLU A 202 -1.52 -14.28 11.43
N ARG A 203 -0.99 -13.54 12.41
CA ARG A 203 -0.59 -14.09 13.72
C ARG A 203 -0.77 -13.05 14.82
N ASP A 204 -0.65 -13.49 16.07
CA ASP A 204 -0.62 -12.56 17.21
C ASP A 204 0.58 -11.62 17.10
N VAL A 205 0.48 -10.43 17.70
CA VAL A 205 1.53 -9.39 17.67
C VAL A 205 2.88 -9.90 18.17
N ASP A 206 2.85 -10.85 19.10
CA ASP A 206 4.05 -11.46 19.67
C ASP A 206 4.86 -12.25 18.63
N ASP A 207 4.25 -12.58 17.49
CA ASP A 207 4.91 -13.26 16.37
C ASP A 207 5.28 -12.33 15.20
N TYR A 208 5.35 -11.01 15.45
CA TYR A 208 5.82 -10.04 14.47
C TYR A 208 7.12 -10.46 13.73
N PRO A 209 8.16 -11.00 14.39
CA PRO A 209 9.38 -11.46 13.71
C PRO A 209 9.15 -12.55 12.64
N ASN A 210 8.05 -13.31 12.75
CA ASN A 210 7.63 -14.32 11.77
C ASN A 210 6.48 -13.83 10.88
N SER A 211 6.09 -12.57 11.01
CA SER A 211 5.19 -11.91 10.07
C SER A 211 5.91 -11.43 8.83
N PHE A 212 5.25 -11.46 7.67
CA PHE A 212 5.81 -10.87 6.45
C PHE A 212 6.02 -9.35 6.59
N TYR A 213 5.25 -8.65 7.46
CA TYR A 213 5.46 -7.24 7.77
C TYR A 213 6.84 -6.96 8.37
N SER A 214 7.48 -7.94 9.02
CA SER A 214 8.86 -7.78 9.48
C SER A 214 9.90 -7.85 8.36
N LYS A 215 9.47 -8.23 7.15
CA LYS A 215 10.34 -8.49 5.98
C LYS A 215 10.10 -7.52 4.84
N CYS A 216 9.07 -6.69 4.92
CA CYS A 216 8.84 -5.65 3.95
C CYS A 216 8.27 -4.38 4.56
N PHE A 217 8.45 -3.29 3.85
CA PHE A 217 7.65 -2.08 4.00
C PHE A 217 6.69 -2.00 2.81
N THR A 218 5.47 -1.52 3.01
CA THR A 218 4.49 -1.32 1.94
C THR A 218 3.96 0.11 1.92
N THR A 219 3.73 0.63 0.73
CA THR A 219 3.07 1.92 0.49
C THR A 219 2.35 1.86 -0.86
N GLU A 220 1.69 2.93 -1.26
CA GLU A 220 0.94 3.03 -2.52
C GLU A 220 1.30 4.32 -3.27
N ILE A 221 1.13 4.26 -4.59
CA ILE A 221 1.30 5.42 -5.46
C ILE A 221 0.14 6.40 -5.30
N ASN A 222 -1.09 5.92 -5.09
CA ASN A 222 -2.25 6.77 -4.90
C ASN A 222 -2.68 6.75 -3.42
N HIS A 223 -3.07 7.90 -2.87
CA HIS A 223 -3.62 7.98 -1.52
C HIS A 223 -5.09 7.61 -1.44
N MET A 224 -5.79 7.65 -2.58
CA MET A 224 -7.19 7.30 -2.65
C MET A 224 -7.44 5.79 -2.66
N PRO A 225 -8.63 5.34 -2.20
CA PRO A 225 -9.01 3.94 -2.25
C PRO A 225 -9.46 3.46 -3.65
N SER A 226 -9.29 2.16 -3.90
CA SER A 226 -9.22 1.57 -5.24
C SER A 226 -10.47 1.61 -6.10
N LYS A 227 -11.65 1.60 -5.48
CA LYS A 227 -12.91 1.60 -6.22
C LYS A 227 -13.34 2.99 -6.72
N TYR A 228 -12.55 4.02 -6.38
CA TYR A 228 -12.91 5.42 -6.60
C TYR A 228 -11.80 6.22 -7.26
N SER A 229 -10.66 5.57 -7.58
CA SER A 229 -9.90 6.04 -8.73
C SER A 229 -10.76 5.71 -9.95
N PRO A 230 -11.15 6.68 -10.80
CA PRO A 230 -12.14 6.48 -11.87
C PRO A 230 -11.68 5.55 -13.00
N GLY A 231 -10.76 4.59 -12.75
CA GLY A 231 -10.10 3.78 -13.76
C GLY A 231 -9.31 4.61 -14.79
N GLY A 232 -9.31 5.93 -14.64
CA GLY A 232 -8.74 6.90 -15.55
C GLY A 232 -7.25 7.11 -15.33
N ASP A 233 -6.64 7.73 -16.34
CA ASP A 233 -5.27 8.22 -16.30
C ASP A 233 -5.06 9.04 -15.01
N LEU A 234 -4.12 8.60 -14.16
CA LEU A 234 -3.64 9.34 -12.99
C LEU A 234 -3.39 10.82 -13.28
N ALA A 235 -2.92 11.14 -14.49
CA ALA A 235 -2.63 12.49 -14.91
C ALA A 235 -3.87 13.40 -14.85
N LEU A 236 -5.07 12.83 -14.88
CA LEU A 236 -6.35 13.54 -14.83
C LEU A 236 -6.93 13.63 -13.41
N ASP A 237 -6.37 12.93 -12.40
CA ASP A 237 -6.84 13.10 -11.02
C ASP A 237 -6.26 14.39 -10.43
N PRO A 238 -7.09 15.38 -10.05
CA PRO A 238 -6.62 16.65 -9.53
C PRO A 238 -5.86 16.53 -8.19
N ARG A 239 -5.95 15.39 -7.51
CA ARG A 239 -5.26 15.12 -6.23
C ARG A 239 -3.96 14.34 -6.41
N TRP A 240 -3.73 13.74 -7.60
CA TRP A 240 -2.45 13.13 -7.97
C TRP A 240 -1.24 14.03 -7.72
N PRO A 241 -1.28 15.36 -7.98
CA PRO A 241 -0.16 16.24 -7.69
C PRO A 241 0.35 16.16 -6.25
N HIS A 242 -0.50 16.04 -5.23
CA HIS A 242 -0.04 15.97 -3.83
C HIS A 242 0.78 14.71 -3.57
N ARG A 243 0.25 13.56 -3.98
CA ARG A 243 0.89 12.27 -3.77
C ARG A 243 2.10 12.06 -4.68
N ARG A 244 2.01 12.49 -5.94
CA ARG A 244 3.15 12.53 -6.87
C ARG A 244 4.25 13.41 -6.34
N SER A 245 3.92 14.59 -5.80
CA SER A 245 4.93 15.46 -5.20
C SER A 245 5.61 14.69 -4.07
N PHE A 246 4.82 14.14 -3.13
CA PHE A 246 5.31 13.44 -1.93
C PHE A 246 6.25 12.27 -2.28
N LEU A 247 5.87 11.48 -3.29
CA LEU A 247 6.67 10.35 -3.77
C LEU A 247 7.87 10.80 -4.63
N CYS A 248 7.64 11.63 -5.64
CA CYS A 248 8.49 11.75 -6.83
C CYS A 248 9.29 13.07 -6.89
N ASN A 249 9.32 13.88 -5.83
CA ASN A 249 10.11 15.11 -5.79
C ASN A 249 9.83 16.08 -6.96
N ASP A 250 8.59 16.11 -7.45
CA ASP A 250 8.17 17.09 -8.44
C ASP A 250 7.63 18.33 -7.70
N ARG A 251 8.25 19.49 -7.91
CA ARG A 251 7.77 20.86 -7.55
C ARG A 251 8.06 21.44 -6.15
N GLY A 252 9.32 21.51 -5.73
CA GLY A 252 9.79 22.57 -4.80
C GLY A 252 9.04 22.71 -3.46
N PHE A 253 8.37 21.65 -3.03
CA PHE A 253 7.51 21.64 -1.86
C PHE A 253 8.37 21.29 -0.61
N PRO A 254 8.19 21.91 0.56
CA PRO A 254 9.07 21.71 1.72
C PRO A 254 8.90 20.31 2.35
N GLY A 255 9.99 19.58 2.66
CA GLY A 255 9.93 18.26 3.33
C GLY A 255 9.99 17.01 2.43
N PHE A 256 10.02 17.17 1.11
CA PHE A 256 9.76 16.10 0.13
C PHE A 256 10.96 15.21 -0.18
N ASP A 257 12.16 15.77 -0.09
CA ASP A 257 13.40 15.00 -0.21
C ASP A 257 13.47 13.90 0.88
N LEU A 258 12.80 14.09 2.02
CA LEU A 258 12.83 13.13 3.12
C LEU A 258 12.11 11.81 2.78
N TYR A 259 10.95 11.86 2.12
CA TYR A 259 10.23 10.61 1.80
C TYR A 259 10.93 9.84 0.69
N SER A 260 11.39 10.55 -0.35
CA SER A 260 12.22 9.95 -1.40
C SER A 260 13.50 9.34 -0.79
N LYS A 261 14.20 10.05 0.12
CA LYS A 261 15.36 9.52 0.87
C LYS A 261 15.02 8.27 1.67
N PHE A 262 13.86 8.23 2.32
CA PHE A 262 13.40 7.05 3.04
C PHE A 262 13.11 5.88 2.09
N LEU A 263 12.34 6.07 1.03
CA LEU A 263 12.11 5.00 0.04
C LEU A 263 13.41 4.55 -0.63
N LYS A 264 14.44 5.41 -0.66
CA LYS A 264 15.77 5.08 -1.15
C LYS A 264 16.57 4.15 -0.24
N THR A 265 16.15 3.92 1.00
CA THR A 265 16.83 2.98 1.92
C THR A 265 16.48 1.52 1.67
N PHE A 266 15.65 1.20 0.68
CA PHE A 266 15.26 -0.19 0.39
C PHE A 266 16.08 -0.74 -0.79
N PRO A 267 16.88 -1.82 -0.60
CA PRO A 267 17.70 -2.38 -1.68
C PRO A 267 16.85 -3.04 -2.78
N ILE A 268 15.68 -3.55 -2.44
CA ILE A 268 14.75 -4.18 -3.38
C ILE A 268 13.43 -3.43 -3.33
N THR A 269 12.93 -2.95 -4.47
CA THR A 269 11.60 -2.36 -4.59
C THR A 269 10.78 -3.11 -5.61
N VAL A 270 9.54 -3.46 -5.27
CA VAL A 270 8.56 -4.07 -6.16
C VAL A 270 7.38 -3.12 -6.29
N MET A 271 7.16 -2.62 -7.50
CA MET A 271 6.07 -1.69 -7.81
C MET A 271 4.99 -2.39 -8.63
N GLY A 272 3.81 -2.58 -8.02
CA GLY A 272 2.64 -3.21 -8.61
C GLY A 272 1.71 -2.23 -9.33
N ALA A 273 2.27 -1.31 -10.10
CA ALA A 273 1.55 -0.19 -10.70
C ALA A 273 2.24 0.31 -11.99
N LYS A 274 2.47 -0.59 -12.96
CA LYS A 274 3.24 -0.27 -14.19
C LYS A 274 2.68 0.90 -14.98
N ASP A 275 1.37 0.97 -15.13
CA ASP A 275 0.73 2.06 -15.87
C ASP A 275 0.98 3.40 -15.17
N TYR A 276 1.09 3.38 -13.85
CA TYR A 276 1.32 4.56 -13.00
C TYR A 276 2.79 4.98 -13.09
N ALA A 277 3.70 4.01 -13.11
CA ALA A 277 5.13 4.22 -13.29
C ALA A 277 5.49 4.94 -14.60
N ALA A 278 4.67 4.80 -15.65
CA ALA A 278 4.87 5.51 -16.92
C ALA A 278 4.82 7.05 -16.78
N HIS A 279 4.14 7.55 -15.75
CA HIS A 279 4.01 8.98 -15.47
C HIS A 279 4.97 9.48 -14.38
N ILE A 280 5.84 8.59 -13.88
CA ILE A 280 6.78 8.88 -12.80
C ILE A 280 8.20 8.91 -13.37
N ASN A 281 8.97 9.94 -13.00
CA ASN A 281 10.40 9.90 -13.22
C ASN A 281 11.05 8.92 -12.23
N MET A 282 11.31 7.69 -12.67
CA MET A 282 11.90 6.63 -11.83
C MET A 282 13.26 7.03 -11.22
N ASN A 283 14.00 7.95 -11.86
CA ASN A 283 15.24 8.47 -11.29
C ASN A 283 15.00 9.32 -10.04
N HIS A 284 13.86 10.00 -9.94
CA HIS A 284 13.51 10.73 -8.72
C HIS A 284 13.24 9.79 -7.54
N LEU A 285 12.62 8.63 -7.80
CA LEU A 285 12.32 7.65 -6.76
C LEU A 285 13.53 6.82 -6.34
N PHE A 286 14.46 6.51 -7.25
CA PHE A 286 15.44 5.46 -6.99
C PHE A 286 16.91 5.80 -7.25
N ASN A 287 17.21 6.99 -7.80
CA ASN A 287 18.54 7.46 -8.25
C ASN A 287 19.21 6.56 -9.30
N ASP A 288 19.85 7.18 -10.29
CA ASP A 288 20.81 6.55 -11.23
C ASP A 288 20.35 5.20 -11.78
N VAL A 289 19.11 5.14 -12.23
CA VAL A 289 18.52 3.91 -12.73
C VAL A 289 18.84 3.78 -14.21
N HIS A 290 19.69 2.81 -14.55
CA HIS A 290 19.83 2.39 -15.93
C HIS A 290 18.70 1.41 -16.27
N VAL A 291 17.93 1.74 -17.30
CA VAL A 291 16.88 0.86 -17.79
C VAL A 291 17.53 -0.32 -18.50
N GLN A 292 17.78 -1.40 -17.77
CA GLN A 292 17.87 -2.71 -18.40
C GLN A 292 16.44 -3.18 -18.65
N ARG A 293 15.89 -2.86 -19.83
CA ARG A 293 14.72 -3.57 -20.36
C ARG A 293 15.14 -5.01 -20.66
N GLN A 294 15.37 -5.82 -19.62
CA GLN A 294 15.07 -7.22 -19.72
C GLN A 294 13.55 -7.27 -19.84
N GLN A 295 13.06 -7.31 -21.08
CA GLN A 295 11.82 -8.04 -21.33
C GLN A 295 12.13 -9.48 -20.97
N ALA A 296 12.12 -9.80 -19.67
CA ALA A 296 11.75 -11.11 -19.23
C ALA A 296 10.31 -11.26 -19.71
N PHE A 297 10.17 -11.67 -20.97
CA PHE A 297 9.00 -12.39 -21.35
C PHE A 297 8.88 -13.47 -20.27
N LEU A 298 7.75 -13.51 -19.58
CA LEU A 298 7.24 -14.79 -19.09
C LEU A 298 7.10 -15.66 -20.35
N SER A 299 8.21 -16.21 -20.84
CA SER A 299 8.30 -16.58 -22.24
C SER A 299 7.46 -17.84 -22.45
N PRO A 300 6.78 -17.94 -23.60
CA PRO A 300 6.20 -19.20 -24.01
C PRO A 300 7.36 -20.09 -24.42
N GLN A 301 7.65 -21.14 -23.65
CA GLN A 301 8.05 -22.37 -24.31
C GLN A 301 6.96 -22.70 -25.33
N ARG A 302 7.37 -22.68 -26.61
CA ARG A 302 6.58 -22.85 -27.83
C ARG A 302 5.52 -23.95 -27.72
N TRP A 303 4.26 -23.60 -27.96
CA TRP A 303 3.23 -24.56 -28.39
C TRP A 303 2.27 -23.88 -29.38
N GLY A 304 2.47 -24.15 -30.67
CA GLY A 304 1.50 -24.00 -31.77
C GLY A 304 0.87 -22.62 -32.03
N PRO A 305 0.33 -22.38 -33.24
CA PRO A 305 -0.51 -21.20 -33.48
C PRO A 305 -1.83 -21.36 -32.72
N LEU A 306 -2.07 -20.55 -31.70
CA LEU A 306 -3.38 -20.43 -31.06
C LEU A 306 -4.30 -19.52 -31.90
N PRO A 307 -5.61 -19.78 -31.96
CA PRO A 307 -6.57 -18.98 -32.72
C PRO A 307 -6.62 -17.53 -32.18
N GLN A 308 -6.82 -16.57 -33.09
CA GLN A 308 -6.67 -15.12 -32.89
C GLN A 308 -7.59 -14.43 -31.84
N ARG A 309 -8.32 -15.14 -30.98
CA ARG A 309 -9.21 -14.51 -30.00
C ARG A 309 -8.78 -14.85 -28.56
N ARG A 310 -8.36 -13.81 -27.83
CA ARG A 310 -7.92 -13.77 -26.42
C ARG A 310 -6.42 -14.02 -26.19
N ARG A 311 -5.60 -13.02 -26.51
CA ARG A 311 -4.26 -12.90 -25.91
C ARG A 311 -4.45 -12.61 -24.42
N LEU A 312 -4.12 -13.57 -23.55
CA LEU A 312 -3.75 -13.26 -22.17
C LEU A 312 -2.67 -12.17 -22.25
N ALA A 313 -2.96 -10.97 -21.76
CA ALA A 313 -1.99 -9.89 -21.75
C ALA A 313 -0.77 -10.40 -20.98
N ARG A 314 0.36 -10.55 -21.68
CA ARG A 314 1.63 -10.94 -21.04
C ARG A 314 1.95 -9.84 -20.03
N GLN A 315 1.86 -10.12 -18.74
CA GLN A 315 2.42 -9.23 -17.74
C GLN A 315 3.94 -9.23 -17.95
N SER A 316 4.47 -8.07 -18.33
CA SER A 316 5.91 -7.83 -18.44
C SER A 316 6.39 -7.20 -17.14
N VAL A 317 7.51 -7.69 -16.63
CA VAL A 317 8.24 -7.07 -15.53
C VAL A 317 9.31 -6.19 -16.16
N ASP A 318 9.36 -4.92 -15.78
CA ASP A 318 10.48 -4.05 -16.12
C ASP A 318 11.44 -4.00 -14.93
N PHE A 319 12.71 -4.27 -15.17
CA PHE A 319 13.76 -4.15 -14.16
C PHE A 319 14.56 -2.88 -14.38
N TYR A 320 14.95 -2.30 -13.26
CA TYR A 320 15.58 -1.01 -13.13
C TYR A 320 16.70 -1.20 -12.12
N GLU A 321 17.94 -1.06 -12.58
CA GLU A 321 19.14 -1.26 -11.76
C GLU A 321 19.77 0.10 -11.47
N GLY A 322 20.03 0.35 -10.19
CA GLY A 322 20.83 1.47 -9.70
C GLY A 322 21.96 0.96 -8.80
N THR A 323 22.81 1.85 -8.27
CA THR A 323 23.98 1.50 -7.46
C THR A 323 23.61 0.61 -6.25
N GLY A 324 23.73 -0.72 -6.41
CA GLY A 324 23.39 -1.72 -5.39
C GLY A 324 21.89 -1.96 -5.18
N ARG A 325 21.01 -1.47 -6.06
CA ARG A 325 19.55 -1.51 -5.87
C ARG A 325 18.82 -2.12 -7.06
N LEU A 326 17.73 -2.83 -6.78
CA LEU A 326 16.84 -3.41 -7.77
C LEU A 326 15.43 -2.85 -7.63
N VAL A 327 14.87 -2.36 -8.72
CA VAL A 327 13.46 -1.99 -8.81
C VAL A 327 12.78 -2.84 -9.88
N ALA A 328 11.72 -3.56 -9.49
CA ALA A 328 10.92 -4.38 -10.37
C ALA A 328 9.52 -3.76 -10.51
N VAL A 329 9.13 -3.40 -11.73
CA VAL A 329 7.83 -2.76 -12.03
C VAL A 329 6.95 -3.73 -12.80
N ILE A 330 5.76 -4.01 -12.27
CA ILE A 330 4.77 -4.93 -12.84
C ILE A 330 3.40 -4.27 -12.93
N GLY A 331 2.52 -4.79 -13.80
CA GLY A 331 1.16 -4.26 -14.02
C GLY A 331 0.37 -4.06 -12.73
N GLN A 332 -0.12 -5.16 -12.15
CA GLN A 332 -0.83 -5.17 -10.88
C GLN A 332 -0.35 -6.38 -10.08
N LEU A 333 -0.10 -6.21 -8.78
CA LEU A 333 0.28 -7.30 -7.88
C LEU A 333 -0.91 -8.23 -7.58
N SER A 334 -2.05 -7.66 -7.23
CA SER A 334 -3.29 -8.36 -6.91
C SER A 334 -4.32 -8.20 -8.02
N GLY A 335 -5.15 -9.21 -8.30
CA GLY A 335 -6.16 -9.11 -9.35
C GLY A 335 -6.82 -10.45 -9.65
N ARG A 336 -8.15 -10.46 -9.82
CA ARG A 336 -8.83 -11.62 -10.39
C ARG A 336 -8.35 -11.77 -11.82
N ASN A 337 -7.55 -12.80 -12.10
CA ASN A 337 -7.49 -13.36 -13.44
C ASN A 337 -8.90 -13.87 -13.76
N ARG A 338 -9.79 -13.01 -14.29
CA ARG A 338 -11.19 -13.35 -14.60
C ARG A 338 -11.33 -14.43 -15.69
N ASN A 339 -10.23 -14.97 -16.22
CA ASN A 339 -10.20 -15.89 -17.36
C ASN A 339 -9.41 -17.20 -17.12
N LEU A 340 -9.28 -17.70 -15.88
CA LEU A 340 -8.66 -19.02 -15.63
C LEU A 340 -9.65 -20.21 -15.70
N ASN A 341 -10.78 -20.07 -16.40
CA ASN A 341 -11.58 -21.22 -16.86
C ASN A 341 -11.00 -21.82 -18.16
N ASP A 342 -9.69 -21.74 -18.35
CA ASP A 342 -9.05 -22.42 -19.48
C ASP A 342 -8.81 -23.88 -19.08
N ASN A 343 -9.56 -24.78 -19.72
CA ASN A 343 -9.49 -26.25 -19.60
C ASN A 343 -8.15 -26.82 -20.14
N THR A 344 -7.05 -26.11 -19.92
CA THR A 344 -5.72 -26.58 -20.29
C THR A 344 -5.13 -27.33 -19.11
N ASN A 345 -4.72 -28.59 -19.29
CA ASN A 345 -3.96 -29.41 -18.33
C ASN A 345 -2.57 -28.83 -17.96
N THR A 346 -2.35 -27.54 -18.16
CA THR A 346 -1.11 -26.85 -17.82
C THR A 346 -1.28 -26.21 -16.45
N PRO A 347 -0.43 -26.51 -15.46
CA PRO A 347 -0.53 -25.87 -14.15
C PRO A 347 -0.45 -24.34 -14.32
N PRO A 348 -1.31 -23.56 -13.64
CA PRO A 348 -1.29 -22.11 -13.76
C PRO A 348 0.09 -21.58 -13.40
N ARG A 349 0.70 -20.85 -14.32
CA ARG A 349 2.00 -20.20 -14.09
C ARG A 349 1.80 -19.13 -13.03
N ASP A 350 2.60 -19.21 -11.97
CA ASP A 350 2.55 -18.24 -10.87
C ASP A 350 3.52 -17.07 -11.15
N PRO A 351 3.04 -15.89 -11.55
CA PRO A 351 3.91 -14.75 -11.90
C PRO A 351 4.78 -14.30 -10.72
N LEU A 352 4.33 -14.50 -9.48
CA LEU A 352 5.09 -14.16 -8.28
C LEU A 352 6.34 -15.03 -8.12
N LYS A 353 6.29 -16.31 -8.51
CA LYS A 353 7.47 -17.20 -8.49
C LYS A 353 8.53 -16.73 -9.47
N ASN A 354 8.13 -16.29 -10.65
CA ASN A 354 9.06 -15.79 -11.66
C ASN A 354 9.69 -14.47 -11.24
N LEU A 355 8.90 -13.56 -10.66
CA LEU A 355 9.39 -12.31 -10.08
C LEU A 355 10.40 -12.60 -8.96
N ALA A 356 10.07 -13.51 -8.04
CA ALA A 356 10.98 -13.90 -6.96
C ALA A 356 12.27 -14.55 -7.48
N ALA A 357 12.18 -15.42 -8.48
CA ALA A 357 13.34 -16.03 -9.12
C ALA A 357 14.27 -14.98 -9.74
N ALA A 358 13.71 -13.96 -10.39
CA ALA A 358 14.49 -12.85 -10.94
C ALA A 358 15.15 -12.03 -9.83
N ILE A 359 14.42 -11.68 -8.75
CA ILE A 359 15.00 -10.98 -7.59
C ILE A 359 16.18 -11.79 -7.02
N ASN A 360 16.01 -13.10 -6.84
CA ASN A 360 17.05 -13.98 -6.31
C ASN A 360 18.27 -14.09 -7.25
N TYR A 361 18.05 -14.06 -8.56
CA TYR A 361 19.13 -13.99 -9.55
C TYR A 361 19.98 -12.73 -9.34
N TYR A 362 19.36 -11.55 -9.23
CA TYR A 362 20.09 -10.29 -8.97
C TYR A 362 20.82 -10.29 -7.62
N LYS A 363 20.24 -10.88 -6.57
CA LYS A 363 20.91 -11.06 -5.27
C LYS A 363 22.17 -11.93 -5.41
N GLN A 364 22.08 -13.06 -6.11
CA GLN A 364 23.18 -14.02 -6.27
C GLN A 364 24.34 -13.49 -7.13
N HIS A 365 24.06 -12.59 -8.07
CA HIS A 365 25.06 -12.04 -9.00
C HIS A 365 25.61 -10.68 -8.55
N GLY A 366 25.36 -10.26 -7.30
CA GLY A 366 25.98 -9.07 -6.70
C GLY A 366 25.45 -7.73 -7.20
N HIS A 367 24.34 -7.70 -7.94
CA HIS A 367 23.69 -6.45 -8.36
C HIS A 367 23.05 -5.72 -7.18
N ILE A 368 22.72 -6.46 -6.12
CA ILE A 368 22.27 -5.92 -4.84
C ILE A 368 23.41 -6.07 -3.84
N ASN A 369 24.05 -4.96 -3.46
CA ASN A 369 25.20 -4.95 -2.56
C ASN A 369 24.82 -4.36 -1.21
N ILE A 370 24.14 -5.17 -0.39
CA ILE A 370 23.70 -4.77 0.96
C ILE A 370 24.88 -4.29 1.82
N PRO A 371 26.03 -5.00 1.91
CA PRO A 371 27.16 -4.52 2.71
C PRO A 371 27.67 -3.13 2.29
N ALA A 372 27.77 -2.86 0.99
CA ALA A 372 28.19 -1.53 0.52
C ALA A 372 27.16 -0.45 0.86
N LEU A 373 25.86 -0.75 0.74
CA LEU A 373 24.81 0.19 1.09
C LEU A 373 24.74 0.46 2.61
N VAL A 374 25.01 -0.55 3.44
CA VAL A 374 25.17 -0.37 4.90
C VAL A 374 26.40 0.49 5.21
N ALA A 375 27.54 0.21 4.57
CA ALA A 375 28.78 0.99 4.77
C ALA A 375 28.64 2.46 4.34
N GLN A 376 27.80 2.74 3.35
CA GLN A 376 27.47 4.09 2.88
C GLN A 376 26.40 4.79 3.74
N GLY A 377 25.84 4.11 4.75
CA GLY A 377 24.74 4.64 5.58
C GLY A 377 23.42 4.79 4.80
N VAL A 378 23.26 4.06 3.69
CA VAL A 378 22.04 4.07 2.87
C VAL A 378 20.97 3.15 3.47
N ILE A 379 21.38 2.01 4.07
CA ILE A 379 20.49 1.05 4.72
C ILE A 379 20.91 0.88 6.18
N TYR A 380 19.92 0.74 7.06
CA TYR A 380 20.09 0.43 8.47
C TYR A 380 19.44 -0.93 8.74
N LEU A 381 20.24 -2.00 8.84
CA LEU A 381 19.77 -3.38 9.09
C LEU A 381 19.98 -3.80 10.55
#